data_AF-A0A0B5HYW7-F1
#
_entry.id   AF-A0A0B5HYW7-F1
#
_cell.length_a   1.000
_cell.length_b   1.000
_cell.length_c   1.000
_cell.angle_alpha   90.00
_cell.angle_beta   90.00
_cell.angle_gamma   90.00
#
_symmetry.space_group_name_H-M   'P 1'
#
loop_
_entity.id
_entity.type
_entity.pdbx_description
1 polymer ?
#
loop_
_entity_poly.entity_id
_entity_poly.type
_entity_poly.pdbx_seq_one_letter_code
_entity_poly.pdbx_strand_id
1 'polypeptide(L)'
;MIRIGMLTPSSNTCLEPVTYRLLDGARDLASAHFARVPVTRIALDGGSDAQFAFEPMLAAARQLADARVDVIAWNGTSGSWLGVDHDRRLAAAITAETGIPATTSTLALLDACAAYGVTRLGLAVPYTRDVAERIVTTYAAEGLDCSLAEPFGIHDNEAFARIPEPEVARQIEQAGADDAHAVAVVCTNVYGAGAAPGLEAALGIPVFDSVSATLWKALDLAGAHPALEGHGDLLRSGGLRAGFQRALADLREAIGADRTTLRLDLPAYGLHVDLTAGEALGPGVRSIRRDAGLDQRRLNTVEWLERHRVPLVQPHFQDDPKPPQALIDVYGVRAQLLSPVVRGADMTGWISAHSLTGREWDAADQAVTAAAVDRVHHLLDTYGKAHSA
;
A
#
# COMPACT_ATOMS: atom_id res chain seq x y z
N MET A 1 15.22 -0.46 18.95
CA MET A 1 14.31 -1.56 18.61
C MET A 1 12.88 -1.06 18.78
N ILE A 2 12.08 -1.17 17.72
CA ILE A 2 10.68 -0.79 17.67
C ILE A 2 9.83 -1.83 18.42
N ARG A 3 8.82 -1.39 19.14
CA ARG A 3 7.84 -2.21 19.84
C ARG A 3 6.48 -2.03 19.19
N ILE A 4 5.98 -3.06 18.52
CA ILE A 4 4.70 -3.05 17.84
C ILE A 4 3.65 -3.62 18.78
N GLY A 5 2.64 -2.83 19.12
CA GLY A 5 1.46 -3.29 19.85
C GLY A 5 0.42 -3.87 18.90
N MET A 6 -0.01 -5.10 19.15
CA MET A 6 -0.99 -5.84 18.35
C MET A 6 -2.21 -6.12 19.22
N LEU A 7 -3.31 -5.41 18.96
CA LEU A 7 -4.61 -5.77 19.51
C LEU A 7 -5.15 -6.97 18.72
N THR A 8 -5.53 -8.04 19.40
CA THR A 8 -5.78 -9.35 18.80
C THR A 8 -7.16 -9.89 19.22
N PRO A 9 -7.99 -10.40 18.30
CA PRO A 9 -9.20 -11.15 18.68
C PRO A 9 -8.85 -12.28 19.65
N SER A 10 -9.59 -12.43 20.74
CA SER A 10 -9.26 -13.40 21.80
C SER A 10 -9.16 -14.84 21.31
N SER A 11 -9.94 -15.18 20.28
CA SER A 11 -9.98 -16.50 19.64
C SER A 11 -9.00 -16.67 18.47
N ASN A 12 -8.23 -15.64 18.11
CA ASN A 12 -7.23 -15.73 17.04
C ASN A 12 -5.99 -16.50 17.52
N THR A 13 -5.58 -17.49 16.73
CA THR A 13 -4.44 -18.38 16.97
C THR A 13 -3.41 -18.34 15.84
N CYS A 14 -3.73 -17.72 14.70
CA CYS A 14 -2.84 -17.56 13.55
C CYS A 14 -1.89 -16.36 13.70
N LEU A 15 -2.43 -15.21 14.11
CA LEU A 15 -1.75 -13.91 14.07
C LEU A 15 -0.41 -13.93 14.80
N GLU A 16 -0.41 -14.27 16.09
CA GLU A 16 0.78 -14.23 16.96
C GLU A 16 1.96 -15.04 16.38
N PRO A 17 1.81 -16.35 16.06
CA PRO A 17 2.90 -17.13 15.49
C PRO A 17 3.26 -16.70 14.06
N VAL A 18 2.33 -16.17 13.26
CA VAL A 18 2.66 -15.60 11.94
C VAL A 18 3.49 -14.33 12.10
N THR A 19 3.08 -13.38 12.91
CA THR A 19 3.82 -12.12 13.14
C THR A 19 5.26 -12.38 13.58
N TYR A 20 5.48 -13.31 14.52
CA TYR A 20 6.84 -13.67 14.94
C TYR A 20 7.66 -14.37 13.86
N ARG A 21 7.04 -15.08 12.91
CA ARG A 21 7.73 -15.65 11.75
C ARG A 21 8.09 -14.58 10.72
N LEU A 22 7.17 -13.65 10.44
CA LEU A 22 7.42 -12.54 9.52
C LEU A 22 8.54 -11.61 10.02
N LEU A 23 8.70 -11.49 11.33
CA LEU A 23 9.76 -10.71 11.97
C LEU A 23 11.10 -11.45 12.09
N ASP A 24 11.24 -12.70 11.63
CA ASP A 24 12.44 -13.50 11.91
C ASP A 24 13.73 -12.86 11.40
N GLY A 25 13.69 -12.27 10.20
CA GLY A 25 14.81 -11.50 9.62
C GLY A 25 14.97 -10.06 10.15
N ALA A 26 14.14 -9.62 11.10
CA ALA A 26 14.12 -8.25 11.61
C ALA A 26 13.95 -8.17 13.13
N ARG A 27 14.33 -9.21 13.87
CA ARG A 27 14.19 -9.27 15.34
C ARG A 27 15.01 -8.20 16.07
N ASP A 28 16.15 -7.79 15.52
CA ASP A 28 16.96 -6.70 16.06
C ASP A 28 16.32 -5.31 15.83
N LEU A 29 15.48 -5.21 14.80
CA LEU A 29 14.78 -4.00 14.44
C LEU A 29 13.49 -3.83 15.24
N ALA A 30 12.65 -4.88 15.31
CA ALA A 30 11.31 -4.80 15.87
C ALA A 30 10.90 -6.03 16.69
N SER A 31 10.03 -5.80 17.68
CA SER A 31 9.39 -6.81 18.51
C SER A 31 7.86 -6.60 18.50
N ALA A 32 7.08 -7.66 18.65
CA ALA A 32 5.61 -7.60 18.72
C ALA A 32 5.10 -7.94 20.13
N HIS A 33 4.10 -7.19 20.59
CA HIS A 33 3.49 -7.30 21.92
C HIS A 33 1.98 -7.35 21.76
N PHE A 34 1.30 -8.25 22.46
CA PHE A 34 -0.11 -8.56 22.16
C PHE A 34 -1.02 -8.30 23.36
N ALA A 35 -2.18 -7.70 23.09
CA ALA A 35 -3.28 -7.62 24.04
C ALA A 35 -4.55 -8.14 23.36
N ARG A 36 -5.37 -8.89 24.10
CA ARG A 36 -6.53 -9.60 23.53
C ARG A 36 -7.84 -8.85 23.78
N VAL A 37 -8.71 -8.85 22.77
CA VAL A 37 -10.06 -8.29 22.82
C VAL A 37 -11.10 -9.40 22.58
N PRO A 38 -12.17 -9.51 23.39
CA PRO A 38 -13.17 -10.56 23.24
C PRO A 38 -13.90 -10.50 21.88
N VAL A 39 -13.52 -11.40 20.97
CA VAL A 39 -14.14 -11.56 19.65
C VAL A 39 -14.13 -13.04 19.31
N THR A 40 -15.31 -13.63 19.07
CA THR A 40 -15.45 -15.08 18.80
C THR A 40 -16.28 -15.40 17.56
N ARG A 41 -17.19 -14.51 17.15
CA ARG A 41 -18.12 -14.76 16.04
C ARG A 41 -18.18 -13.57 15.09
N ILE A 42 -18.24 -13.86 13.80
CA ILE A 42 -18.38 -12.89 12.70
C ILE A 42 -19.72 -13.16 12.00
N ALA A 43 -20.64 -12.21 12.11
CA ALA A 43 -21.93 -12.21 11.41
C ALA A 43 -22.43 -10.76 11.21
N LEU A 44 -23.41 -10.57 10.33
CA LEU A 44 -24.10 -9.28 10.15
C LEU A 44 -25.32 -9.17 11.08
N ASP A 45 -25.08 -9.21 12.39
CA ASP A 45 -26.11 -9.07 13.42
C ASP A 45 -25.63 -8.21 14.59
N GLY A 46 -26.57 -7.60 15.32
CA GLY A 46 -26.24 -6.67 16.41
C GLY A 46 -25.47 -7.29 17.58
N GLY A 47 -25.50 -8.63 17.73
CA GLY A 47 -24.70 -9.34 18.73
C GLY A 47 -23.24 -9.47 18.31
N SER A 48 -23.00 -9.71 17.02
CA SER A 48 -21.66 -9.69 16.41
C SER A 48 -21.06 -8.29 16.45
N ASP A 49 -21.82 -7.27 16.08
CA ASP A 49 -21.37 -5.86 16.01
C ASP A 49 -20.94 -5.31 17.37
N ALA A 50 -21.61 -5.72 18.45
CA ALA A 50 -21.30 -5.28 19.82
C ALA A 50 -19.88 -5.64 20.28
N GLN A 51 -19.28 -6.69 19.70
CA GLN A 51 -17.89 -7.09 19.99
C GLN A 51 -16.86 -6.06 19.48
N PHE A 52 -17.26 -5.16 18.58
CA PHE A 52 -16.43 -4.10 18.01
C PHE A 52 -16.71 -2.72 18.64
N ALA A 53 -17.29 -2.70 19.84
CA ALA A 53 -17.34 -1.50 20.65
C ALA A 53 -15.92 -1.01 20.99
N PHE A 54 -15.76 0.31 21.12
CA PHE A 54 -14.43 0.90 21.30
C PHE A 54 -13.83 0.60 22.67
N GLU A 55 -14.64 0.57 23.75
CA GLU A 55 -14.09 0.48 25.11
C GLU A 55 -13.22 -0.76 25.36
N PRO A 56 -13.62 -2.00 24.97
CA PRO A 56 -12.73 -3.16 25.08
C PRO A 56 -11.40 -2.99 24.31
N MET A 57 -11.43 -2.35 23.14
CA MET A 57 -10.23 -2.06 22.34
C MET A 57 -9.34 -1.04 23.06
N LEU A 58 -9.93 0.04 23.59
CA LEU A 58 -9.21 1.08 24.34
C LEU A 58 -8.60 0.51 25.63
N ALA A 59 -9.32 -0.36 26.34
CA ALA A 59 -8.82 -1.04 27.52
C ALA A 59 -7.58 -1.90 27.21
N ALA A 60 -7.62 -2.68 26.13
CA ALA A 60 -6.47 -3.45 25.68
C ALA A 60 -5.33 -2.56 25.15
N ALA A 61 -5.65 -1.42 24.51
CA ALA A 61 -4.66 -0.45 24.05
C ALA A 61 -3.89 0.20 25.21
N ARG A 62 -4.57 0.48 26.34
CA ARG A 62 -3.91 0.95 27.58
C ARG A 62 -2.87 -0.06 28.09
N GLN A 63 -3.17 -1.36 28.04
CA GLN A 63 -2.20 -2.40 28.43
C GLN A 63 -0.97 -2.43 27.51
N LEU A 64 -1.17 -2.22 26.20
CA LEU A 64 -0.04 -2.09 25.27
C LEU A 64 0.76 -0.80 25.51
N ALA A 65 0.11 0.29 25.86
CA ALA A 65 0.76 1.55 26.20
C ALA A 65 1.68 1.41 27.43
N ASP A 66 1.32 0.58 28.42
CA ASP A 66 2.17 0.28 29.57
C ASP A 66 3.51 -0.37 29.15
N ALA A 67 3.51 -1.16 28.07
CA ALA A 67 4.71 -1.73 27.46
C ALA A 67 5.53 -0.72 26.63
N ARG A 68 5.06 0.53 26.52
CA ARG A 68 5.68 1.62 25.73
C ARG A 68 5.93 1.18 24.29
N VAL A 69 4.88 0.66 23.66
CA VAL A 69 4.88 0.37 22.23
C VAL A 69 4.93 1.68 21.42
N ASP A 70 5.56 1.63 20.25
CA ASP A 70 5.73 2.78 19.36
C ASP A 70 4.54 2.95 18.40
N VAL A 71 3.74 1.90 18.21
CA VAL A 71 2.56 1.85 17.34
C VAL A 71 1.56 0.81 17.88
N ILE A 72 0.26 1.04 17.67
CA ILE A 72 -0.80 0.07 18.01
C ILE A 72 -1.60 -0.29 16.77
N ALA A 73 -1.74 -1.59 16.47
CA ALA A 73 -2.53 -2.07 15.35
C ALA A 73 -3.64 -3.01 15.81
N TRP A 74 -4.88 -2.71 15.41
CA TRP A 74 -6.00 -3.65 15.54
C TRP A 74 -5.96 -4.70 14.45
N ASN A 75 -5.75 -5.96 14.85
CA ASN A 75 -5.70 -7.12 13.95
C ASN A 75 -7.09 -7.72 13.72
N GLY A 76 -8.07 -6.89 13.42
CA GLY A 76 -9.37 -7.30 12.94
C GLY A 76 -9.68 -6.61 11.62
N THR A 77 -10.38 -7.33 10.74
CA THR A 77 -10.82 -6.82 9.44
C THR A 77 -12.29 -6.38 9.47
N SER A 78 -12.81 -6.05 10.66
CA SER A 78 -14.23 -5.73 10.86
C SER A 78 -14.66 -4.47 10.11
N GLY A 79 -13.76 -3.49 9.95
CA GLY A 79 -14.00 -2.32 9.11
C GLY A 79 -14.33 -2.68 7.66
N SER A 80 -13.89 -3.86 7.18
CA SER A 80 -14.21 -4.33 5.84
C SER A 80 -15.70 -4.61 5.65
N TRP A 81 -16.50 -4.84 6.71
CA TRP A 81 -17.97 -4.97 6.59
C TRP A 81 -18.78 -3.98 7.44
N LEU A 82 -18.21 -3.42 8.50
CA LEU A 82 -18.81 -2.34 9.30
C LEU A 82 -18.67 -0.96 8.63
N GLY A 83 -17.80 -0.85 7.63
CA GLY A 83 -17.46 0.38 6.95
C GLY A 83 -16.11 0.95 7.42
N VAL A 84 -15.32 1.45 6.48
CA VAL A 84 -13.94 1.93 6.73
C VAL A 84 -13.89 3.10 7.71
N ASP A 85 -14.94 3.93 7.74
CA ASP A 85 -15.05 5.04 8.71
C ASP A 85 -15.18 4.56 10.16
N HIS A 86 -15.64 3.33 10.41
CA HIS A 86 -15.56 2.73 11.74
C HIS A 86 -14.10 2.57 12.17
N ASP A 87 -13.26 2.00 11.31
CA ASP A 87 -11.84 1.76 11.59
C ASP A 87 -11.04 3.06 11.67
N ARG A 88 -11.34 4.06 10.81
CA ARG A 88 -10.75 5.41 10.90
C ARG A 88 -11.03 6.03 12.28
N ARG A 89 -12.28 5.92 12.77
CA ARG A 89 -12.66 6.42 14.10
C ARG A 89 -12.03 5.62 15.24
N LEU A 90 -11.92 4.30 15.11
CA LEU A 90 -11.27 3.45 16.10
C LEU A 90 -9.78 3.79 16.22
N ALA A 91 -9.06 3.89 15.10
CA ALA A 91 -7.65 4.27 15.08
C ALA A 91 -7.43 5.68 15.69
N ALA A 92 -8.30 6.64 15.35
CA ALA A 92 -8.27 7.97 15.96
C ALA A 92 -8.53 7.93 17.47
N ALA A 93 -9.48 7.11 17.94
CA ALA A 93 -9.79 6.96 19.35
C ALA A 93 -8.62 6.32 20.13
N ILE A 94 -8.00 5.26 19.59
CA ILE A 94 -6.80 4.64 20.20
C ILE A 94 -5.66 5.66 20.29
N THR A 95 -5.44 6.43 19.22
CA THR A 95 -4.40 7.47 19.20
C THR A 95 -4.69 8.56 20.23
N ALA A 96 -5.94 9.02 20.34
CA ALA A 96 -6.33 10.03 21.32
C ALA A 96 -6.20 9.54 22.77
N GLU A 97 -6.52 8.27 23.03
CA GLU A 97 -6.45 7.65 24.36
C GLU A 97 -5.00 7.42 24.82
N THR A 98 -4.13 7.00 23.91
CA THR A 98 -2.77 6.52 24.27
C THR A 98 -1.66 7.49 23.89
N GLY A 99 -1.90 8.43 22.98
CA GLY A 99 -0.87 9.23 22.32
C GLY A 99 0.00 8.45 21.33
N ILE A 100 -0.29 7.16 21.09
CA ILE A 100 0.49 6.27 20.23
C ILE A 100 -0.21 6.17 18.86
N PRO A 101 0.51 6.33 17.72
CA PRO A 101 -0.08 6.15 16.40
C PRO A 101 -0.77 4.79 16.25
N ALA A 102 -1.96 4.78 15.66
CA ALA A 102 -2.74 3.56 15.50
C ALA A 102 -3.26 3.30 14.09
N THR A 103 -3.48 2.03 13.78
CA THR A 103 -4.10 1.56 12.52
C THR A 103 -4.92 0.29 12.75
N THR A 104 -5.54 -0.23 11.69
CA THR A 104 -6.26 -1.51 11.68
C THR A 104 -5.85 -2.34 10.46
N SER A 105 -6.16 -3.64 10.45
CA SER A 105 -5.91 -4.50 9.29
C SER A 105 -6.65 -4.05 8.03
N THR A 106 -7.89 -3.57 8.15
CA THR A 106 -8.64 -3.04 6.98
C THR A 106 -7.95 -1.80 6.42
N LEU A 107 -7.56 -0.83 7.28
CA LEU A 107 -6.84 0.36 6.82
C LEU A 107 -5.49 0.01 6.19
N ALA A 108 -4.76 -0.94 6.78
CA ALA A 108 -3.49 -1.40 6.25
C ALA A 108 -3.61 -2.06 4.86
N LEU A 109 -4.67 -2.82 4.60
CA LEU A 109 -4.95 -3.38 3.27
C LEU A 109 -5.26 -2.29 2.23
N LEU A 110 -6.04 -1.28 2.60
CA LEU A 110 -6.34 -0.15 1.72
C LEU A 110 -5.09 0.69 1.43
N ASP A 111 -4.25 0.90 2.45
CA ASP A 111 -2.96 1.58 2.29
C ASP A 111 -2.01 0.79 1.39
N ALA A 112 -2.00 -0.55 1.47
CA ALA A 112 -1.25 -1.41 0.57
C ALA A 112 -1.76 -1.25 -0.88
N CYS A 113 -3.08 -1.27 -1.08
CA CYS A 113 -3.68 -1.02 -2.39
C CYS A 113 -3.27 0.35 -2.95
N ALA A 114 -3.28 1.39 -2.13
CA ALA A 114 -2.86 2.74 -2.50
C ALA A 114 -1.35 2.82 -2.81
N ALA A 115 -0.49 2.15 -2.04
CA ALA A 115 0.95 2.09 -2.29
C ALA A 115 1.29 1.37 -3.61
N TYR A 116 0.44 0.46 -4.06
CA TYR A 116 0.63 -0.32 -5.29
C TYR A 116 -0.21 0.16 -6.48
N GLY A 117 -1.10 1.13 -6.31
CA GLY A 117 -2.00 1.58 -7.37
C GLY A 117 -2.96 0.48 -7.82
N VAL A 118 -3.45 -0.29 -6.86
CA VAL A 118 -4.47 -1.31 -7.08
C VAL A 118 -5.82 -0.62 -7.21
N THR A 119 -6.56 -0.99 -8.25
CA THR A 119 -7.93 -0.53 -8.51
C THR A 119 -8.85 -1.70 -8.80
N ARG A 120 -8.31 -2.84 -9.26
CA ARG A 120 -8.99 -4.13 -9.35
C ARG A 120 -8.38 -5.08 -8.34
N LEU A 121 -9.17 -5.59 -7.40
CA LEU A 121 -8.69 -6.39 -6.27
C LEU A 121 -9.45 -7.73 -6.18
N GLY A 122 -8.72 -8.83 -6.23
CA GLY A 122 -9.28 -10.14 -5.90
C GLY A 122 -9.42 -10.32 -4.40
N LEU A 123 -10.55 -10.85 -3.93
CA LEU A 123 -10.81 -11.09 -2.51
C LEU A 123 -10.87 -12.59 -2.20
N ALA A 124 -10.00 -13.02 -1.28
CA ALA A 124 -10.04 -14.33 -0.64
C ALA A 124 -10.49 -14.16 0.82
N VAL A 125 -11.65 -14.73 1.17
CA VAL A 125 -12.31 -14.50 2.47
C VAL A 125 -12.87 -15.79 3.07
N PRO A 126 -12.79 -15.98 4.40
CA PRO A 126 -13.33 -17.18 5.05
C PRO A 126 -14.81 -17.08 5.41
N TYR A 127 -15.40 -15.89 5.27
CA TYR A 127 -16.70 -15.57 5.85
C TYR A 127 -17.88 -16.19 5.10
N THR A 128 -19.07 -16.01 5.67
CA THR A 128 -20.32 -16.23 4.98
C THR A 128 -20.47 -15.29 3.78
N ARG A 129 -21.26 -15.71 2.79
CA ARG A 129 -21.43 -14.98 1.52
C ARG A 129 -21.94 -13.56 1.71
N ASP A 130 -22.88 -13.35 2.62
CA ASP A 130 -23.43 -12.03 2.95
C ASP A 130 -22.36 -11.07 3.53
N VAL A 131 -21.48 -11.56 4.39
CA VAL A 131 -20.33 -10.79 4.89
C VAL A 131 -19.35 -10.48 3.75
N ALA A 132 -19.06 -11.47 2.90
CA ALA A 132 -18.17 -11.29 1.76
C ALA A 132 -18.68 -10.24 0.75
N GLU A 133 -19.97 -10.27 0.42
CA GLU A 133 -20.62 -9.27 -0.45
C GLU A 133 -20.64 -7.87 0.18
N ARG A 134 -20.77 -7.80 1.51
CA ARG A 134 -20.63 -6.53 2.25
C ARG A 134 -19.21 -5.97 2.16
N ILE A 135 -18.19 -6.84 2.16
CA ILE A 135 -16.79 -6.42 1.94
C ILE A 135 -16.59 -5.83 0.56
N VAL A 136 -17.09 -6.50 -0.48
CA VAL A 136 -17.06 -5.99 -1.87
C VAL A 136 -17.69 -4.59 -1.93
N THR A 137 -18.87 -4.41 -1.32
CA THR A 137 -19.56 -3.11 -1.29
C THR A 137 -18.75 -2.03 -0.57
N THR A 138 -18.13 -2.39 0.55
CA THR A 138 -17.33 -1.45 1.36
C THR A 138 -16.08 -1.01 0.61
N TYR A 139 -15.38 -1.93 -0.06
CA TYR A 139 -14.17 -1.60 -0.81
C TYR A 139 -14.46 -0.86 -2.12
N ALA A 140 -15.61 -1.12 -2.74
CA ALA A 140 -16.10 -0.32 -3.87
C ALA A 140 -16.29 1.16 -3.51
N ALA A 141 -16.75 1.45 -2.29
CA ALA A 141 -16.85 2.84 -1.80
C ALA A 141 -15.48 3.53 -1.63
N GLU A 142 -14.40 2.75 -1.49
CA GLU A 142 -13.02 3.23 -1.45
C GLU A 142 -12.35 3.21 -2.84
N GLY A 143 -13.12 2.99 -3.91
CA GLY A 143 -12.64 3.03 -5.29
C GLY A 143 -12.00 1.76 -5.81
N LEU A 144 -12.21 0.62 -5.14
CA LEU A 144 -11.71 -0.69 -5.55
C LEU A 144 -12.81 -1.52 -6.24
N ASP A 145 -12.59 -1.88 -7.50
CA ASP A 145 -13.38 -2.88 -8.20
C ASP A 145 -12.95 -4.28 -7.73
N CYS A 146 -13.81 -4.95 -6.98
CA CYS A 146 -13.45 -6.19 -6.29
C CYS A 146 -14.10 -7.41 -6.94
N SER A 147 -13.29 -8.43 -7.28
CA SER A 147 -13.77 -9.77 -7.59
C SER A 147 -13.74 -10.63 -6.32
N LEU A 148 -14.72 -11.51 -6.16
CA LEU A 148 -14.86 -12.35 -4.97
C LEU A 148 -14.70 -13.83 -5.35
N ALA A 149 -13.65 -14.47 -4.83
CA ALA A 149 -13.53 -15.93 -4.88
C ALA A 149 -14.60 -16.60 -3.99
N GLU A 150 -14.90 -17.88 -4.24
CA GLU A 150 -15.92 -18.60 -3.46
C GLU A 150 -15.59 -18.56 -1.96
N PRO A 151 -16.43 -17.93 -1.11
CA PRO A 151 -16.18 -17.83 0.32
C PRO A 151 -16.26 -19.19 1.02
N PHE A 152 -15.49 -19.38 2.10
CA PHE A 152 -15.55 -20.64 2.87
C PHE A 152 -16.86 -20.82 3.66
N GLY A 153 -17.65 -19.77 3.86
CA GLY A 153 -18.96 -19.87 4.52
C GLY A 153 -18.90 -19.99 6.04
N ILE A 154 -17.79 -19.62 6.67
CA ILE A 154 -17.53 -19.83 8.10
C ILE A 154 -17.85 -18.55 8.88
N HIS A 155 -18.38 -18.67 10.10
CA HIS A 155 -18.70 -17.53 10.99
C HIS A 155 -17.99 -17.60 12.35
N ASP A 156 -17.48 -18.78 12.74
CA ASP A 156 -16.72 -18.98 13.97
C ASP A 156 -15.26 -18.57 13.74
N ASN A 157 -14.76 -17.63 14.55
CA ASN A 157 -13.45 -17.04 14.30
C ASN A 157 -12.32 -18.06 14.44
N GLU A 158 -12.41 -18.95 15.43
CA GLU A 158 -11.38 -19.95 15.70
C GLU A 158 -11.31 -21.00 14.57
N ALA A 159 -12.45 -21.38 13.99
CA ALA A 159 -12.51 -22.27 12.84
C ALA A 159 -11.75 -21.76 11.60
N PHE A 160 -11.55 -20.45 11.44
CA PHE A 160 -10.76 -19.91 10.31
C PHE A 160 -9.32 -20.42 10.30
N ALA A 161 -8.72 -20.61 11.49
CA ALA A 161 -7.34 -21.09 11.61
C ALA A 161 -7.19 -22.58 11.28
N ARG A 162 -8.30 -23.31 11.13
CA ARG A 162 -8.33 -24.73 10.76
C ARG A 162 -8.54 -24.97 9.27
N ILE A 163 -8.75 -23.92 8.47
CA ILE A 163 -8.86 -24.06 7.02
C ILE A 163 -7.51 -24.60 6.52
N PRO A 164 -7.47 -25.74 5.80
CA PRO A 164 -6.22 -26.30 5.31
C PRO A 164 -5.48 -25.32 4.39
N GLU A 165 -4.17 -25.18 4.56
CA GLU A 165 -3.34 -24.27 3.75
C GLU A 165 -3.50 -24.47 2.23
N PRO A 166 -3.59 -25.70 1.68
CA PRO A 166 -3.85 -25.90 0.25
C PRO A 166 -5.17 -25.27 -0.22
N GLU A 167 -6.18 -25.25 0.65
CA GLU A 167 -7.49 -24.68 0.35
C GLU A 167 -7.46 -23.16 0.39
N VAL A 168 -6.72 -22.58 1.34
CA VAL A 168 -6.42 -21.13 1.35
C VAL A 168 -5.69 -20.74 0.07
N ALA A 169 -4.66 -21.49 -0.33
CA ALA A 169 -3.91 -21.23 -1.55
C ALA A 169 -4.81 -21.28 -2.80
N ARG A 170 -5.67 -22.30 -2.92
CA ARG A 170 -6.64 -22.40 -4.02
C ARG A 170 -7.60 -21.21 -4.05
N GLN A 171 -8.06 -20.71 -2.90
CA GLN A 171 -8.93 -19.54 -2.86
C GLN A 171 -8.19 -18.26 -3.32
N ILE A 172 -6.93 -18.10 -2.93
CA ILE A 172 -6.08 -16.98 -3.38
C ILE A 172 -5.87 -17.04 -4.90
N GLU A 173 -5.58 -18.23 -5.45
CA GLU A 173 -5.46 -18.44 -6.90
C GLU A 173 -6.76 -18.07 -7.64
N GLN A 174 -7.91 -18.49 -7.11
CA GLN A 174 -9.22 -18.13 -7.67
C GLN A 174 -9.46 -16.62 -7.65
N ALA A 175 -9.09 -15.94 -6.57
CA ALA A 175 -9.21 -14.48 -6.47
C ALA A 175 -8.28 -13.76 -7.46
N GLY A 176 -7.15 -14.37 -7.82
CA GLY A 176 -6.18 -13.83 -8.78
C GLY A 176 -6.37 -14.28 -10.24
N ALA A 177 -7.42 -15.06 -10.55
CA ALA A 177 -7.58 -15.67 -11.87
C ALA A 177 -8.02 -14.69 -12.98
N ASP A 178 -8.58 -13.53 -12.61
CA ASP A 178 -9.04 -12.49 -13.52
C ASP A 178 -7.95 -11.41 -13.75
N ASP A 179 -8.30 -10.25 -14.30
CA ASP A 179 -7.39 -9.13 -14.55
C ASP A 179 -7.04 -8.29 -13.30
N ALA A 180 -7.05 -8.93 -12.13
CA ALA A 180 -6.79 -8.32 -10.84
C ALA A 180 -5.39 -7.71 -10.77
N HIS A 181 -5.26 -6.58 -10.08
CA HIS A 181 -3.95 -5.94 -9.85
C HIS A 181 -3.24 -6.52 -8.62
N ALA A 182 -3.98 -7.14 -7.72
CA ALA A 182 -3.53 -7.77 -6.49
C ALA A 182 -4.63 -8.70 -5.96
N VAL A 183 -4.28 -9.59 -5.03
CA VAL A 183 -5.24 -10.35 -4.22
C VAL A 183 -5.12 -9.91 -2.76
N ALA A 184 -6.24 -9.78 -2.04
CA ALA A 184 -6.25 -9.59 -0.59
C ALA A 184 -6.85 -10.81 0.12
N VAL A 185 -6.12 -11.33 1.12
CA VAL A 185 -6.65 -12.28 2.10
C VAL A 185 -7.21 -11.48 3.27
N VAL A 186 -8.53 -11.36 3.34
CA VAL A 186 -9.21 -10.50 4.31
C VAL A 186 -9.60 -11.30 5.55
N CYS A 187 -8.61 -11.71 6.34
CA CYS A 187 -8.78 -12.26 7.68
C CYS A 187 -7.41 -12.35 8.35
N THR A 188 -7.32 -12.04 9.65
CA THR A 188 -6.09 -12.21 10.44
C THR A 188 -5.99 -13.57 11.11
N ASN A 189 -7.02 -14.42 11.00
CA ASN A 189 -7.04 -15.78 11.55
C ASN A 189 -7.01 -16.88 10.47
N VAL A 190 -6.56 -16.54 9.25
CA VAL A 190 -6.33 -17.47 8.14
C VAL A 190 -4.83 -17.49 7.83
N TYR A 191 -4.26 -18.66 7.54
CA TYR A 191 -2.84 -18.80 7.20
C TYR A 191 -2.55 -18.46 5.74
N GLY A 192 -2.77 -17.20 5.34
CA GLY A 192 -2.49 -16.69 3.98
C GLY A 192 -1.04 -16.25 3.77
N ALA A 193 -0.43 -15.63 4.79
CA ALA A 193 0.90 -15.02 4.71
C ALA A 193 2.01 -15.99 4.24
N GLY A 194 1.93 -17.27 4.61
CA GLY A 194 2.92 -18.28 4.21
C GLY A 194 2.79 -18.71 2.74
N ALA A 195 1.59 -18.65 2.17
CA ALA A 195 1.33 -19.01 0.78
C ALA A 195 1.63 -17.86 -0.20
N ALA A 196 1.54 -16.62 0.27
CA ALA A 196 1.68 -15.42 -0.56
C ALA A 196 2.94 -15.43 -1.47
N PRO A 197 4.18 -15.65 -0.98
CA PRO A 197 5.36 -15.57 -1.85
C PRO A 197 5.34 -16.53 -3.05
N GLY A 198 4.87 -17.77 -2.84
CA GLY A 198 4.77 -18.76 -3.90
C GLY A 198 3.68 -18.43 -4.92
N LEU A 199 2.55 -17.91 -4.44
CA LEU A 199 1.41 -17.54 -5.28
C LEU A 199 1.66 -16.25 -6.06
N GLU A 200 2.37 -15.27 -5.51
CA GLU A 200 2.80 -14.08 -6.23
C GLU A 200 3.64 -14.41 -7.46
N ALA A 201 4.55 -15.39 -7.33
CA ALA A 201 5.36 -15.86 -8.45
C ALA A 201 4.51 -16.56 -9.54
N ALA A 202 3.45 -17.28 -9.15
CA ALA A 202 2.56 -17.96 -10.07
C ALA A 202 1.57 -17.00 -10.77
N LEU A 203 1.05 -16.02 -10.02
CA LEU A 203 0.02 -15.07 -10.49
C LEU A 203 0.63 -13.85 -11.19
N GLY A 204 1.87 -13.49 -10.89
CA GLY A 204 2.51 -12.26 -11.40
C GLY A 204 1.98 -10.96 -10.79
N ILE A 205 1.17 -11.07 -9.73
CA ILE A 205 0.57 -9.94 -8.99
C ILE A 205 0.77 -10.14 -7.48
N PRO A 206 0.85 -9.06 -6.68
CA PRO A 206 1.07 -9.16 -5.25
C PRO A 206 -0.13 -9.77 -4.50
N VAL A 207 0.14 -10.45 -3.39
CA VAL A 207 -0.85 -11.04 -2.48
C VAL A 207 -0.74 -10.36 -1.12
N PHE A 208 -1.75 -9.57 -0.77
CA PHE A 208 -1.85 -8.84 0.48
C PHE A 208 -2.58 -9.68 1.53
N ASP A 209 -1.81 -10.40 2.35
CA ASP A 209 -2.35 -11.02 3.57
C ASP A 209 -2.60 -9.98 4.67
N SER A 210 -3.71 -10.09 5.41
CA SER A 210 -4.06 -9.12 6.45
C SER A 210 -3.02 -9.01 7.57
N VAL A 211 -2.38 -10.11 7.97
CA VAL A 211 -1.32 -10.08 9.00
C VAL A 211 -0.08 -9.39 8.43
N SER A 212 0.35 -9.74 7.21
CA SER A 212 1.47 -9.10 6.54
C SER A 212 1.24 -7.61 6.31
N ALA A 213 0.05 -7.21 5.85
CA ALA A 213 -0.31 -5.81 5.64
C ALA A 213 -0.34 -5.02 6.95
N THR A 214 -0.89 -5.61 8.02
CA THR A 214 -0.92 -4.95 9.34
C THR A 214 0.50 -4.74 9.88
N LEU A 215 1.37 -5.75 9.77
CA LEU A 215 2.77 -5.63 10.17
C LEU A 215 3.51 -4.58 9.33
N TRP A 216 3.35 -4.61 8.01
CA TRP A 216 3.91 -3.61 7.09
C TRP A 216 3.53 -2.19 7.50
N LYS A 217 2.23 -1.95 7.73
CA LYS A 217 1.73 -0.63 8.09
C LYS A 217 2.19 -0.19 9.47
N ALA A 218 2.26 -1.11 10.44
CA ALA A 218 2.76 -0.82 11.77
C ALA A 218 4.24 -0.39 11.73
N LEU A 219 5.07 -1.09 10.94
CA LEU A 219 6.47 -0.69 10.72
C LEU A 219 6.56 0.68 10.04
N ASP A 220 5.74 0.95 9.01
CA ASP A 220 5.70 2.24 8.31
C ASP A 220 5.34 3.40 9.27
N LEU A 221 4.34 3.21 10.13
CA LEU A 221 3.95 4.21 11.15
C LEU A 221 5.04 4.43 12.22
N ALA A 222 5.80 3.40 12.54
CA ALA A 222 6.96 3.50 13.44
C ALA A 222 8.20 4.07 12.75
N GLY A 223 8.11 4.49 11.47
CA GLY A 223 9.21 5.07 10.71
C GLY A 223 10.25 4.06 10.25
N ALA A 224 9.93 2.77 10.23
CA ALA A 224 10.81 1.71 9.74
C ALA A 224 10.29 1.11 8.44
N HIS A 225 11.22 0.93 7.50
CA HIS A 225 10.94 0.38 6.18
C HIS A 225 11.93 -0.74 5.83
N PRO A 226 12.01 -1.82 6.64
CA PRO A 226 12.86 -2.94 6.28
C PRO A 226 12.31 -3.63 5.01
N ALA A 227 13.21 -4.22 4.23
CA ALA A 227 12.86 -5.19 3.22
C ALA A 227 12.91 -6.59 3.84
N LEU A 228 11.76 -7.19 4.12
CA LEU A 228 11.69 -8.53 4.71
C LEU A 228 11.57 -9.56 3.59
N GLU A 229 12.71 -10.15 3.21
CA GLU A 229 12.79 -11.13 2.13
C GLU A 229 12.02 -12.42 2.45
N GLY A 230 11.48 -13.07 1.42
CA GLY A 230 10.78 -14.36 1.55
C GLY A 230 9.37 -14.29 2.14
N HIS A 231 8.84 -13.10 2.45
CA HIS A 231 7.51 -12.91 3.05
C HIS A 231 6.50 -12.18 2.15
N GLY A 232 6.73 -12.21 0.84
CA GLY A 232 5.87 -11.61 -0.18
C GLY A 232 6.25 -10.18 -0.50
N ASP A 233 5.74 -9.66 -1.61
CA ASP A 233 6.21 -8.39 -2.15
C ASP A 233 5.87 -7.19 -1.25
N LEU A 234 4.76 -7.25 -0.51
CA LEU A 234 4.36 -6.17 0.39
C LEU A 234 5.39 -5.90 1.49
N LEU A 235 5.87 -6.96 2.15
CA LEU A 235 6.90 -6.82 3.20
C LEU A 235 8.29 -6.60 2.60
N ARG A 236 8.51 -6.98 1.34
CA ARG A 236 9.77 -6.79 0.63
C ARG A 236 9.92 -5.40 0.01
N SER A 237 8.85 -4.75 -0.48
CA SER A 237 8.92 -3.50 -1.26
C SER A 237 7.85 -2.45 -0.91
N GLY A 238 6.87 -2.78 -0.08
CA GLY A 238 5.75 -1.88 0.24
C GLY A 238 6.18 -0.57 0.89
N GLY A 239 7.19 -0.59 1.77
CA GLY A 239 7.73 0.61 2.42
C GLY A 239 8.35 1.59 1.42
N LEU A 240 9.10 1.06 0.44
CA LEU A 240 9.66 1.84 -0.67
C LEU A 240 8.56 2.50 -1.50
N ARG A 241 7.53 1.71 -1.87
CA ARG A 241 6.39 2.18 -2.68
C ARG A 241 5.56 3.24 -1.97
N ALA A 242 5.28 3.07 -0.67
CA ALA A 242 4.61 4.10 0.14
C ALA A 242 5.46 5.37 0.29
N GLY A 243 6.79 5.23 0.42
CA GLY A 243 7.72 6.35 0.41
C GLY A 243 7.63 7.18 -0.87
N PHE A 244 7.61 6.53 -2.04
CA PHE A 244 7.41 7.22 -3.32
C PHE A 244 6.07 7.94 -3.38
N GLN A 245 5.00 7.29 -2.94
CA GLN A 245 3.66 7.86 -2.93
C GLN A 245 3.60 9.14 -2.08
N ARG A 246 4.21 9.14 -0.88
CA ARG A 246 4.32 10.32 -0.02
C ARG A 246 5.12 11.44 -0.68
N ALA A 247 6.29 11.12 -1.25
CA ALA A 247 7.14 12.12 -1.92
C ALA A 247 6.40 12.83 -3.07
N LEU A 248 5.61 12.09 -3.85
CA LEU A 248 4.81 12.65 -4.93
C LEU A 248 3.61 13.45 -4.43
N ALA A 249 2.91 12.98 -3.39
CA ALA A 249 1.81 13.73 -2.79
C ALA A 249 2.28 15.09 -2.27
N ASP A 250 3.38 15.11 -1.52
CA ASP A 250 3.99 16.33 -0.97
C ASP A 250 4.44 17.27 -2.09
N LEU A 251 5.08 16.74 -3.13
CA LEU A 251 5.47 17.52 -4.32
C LEU A 251 4.26 18.16 -4.98
N ARG A 252 3.21 17.38 -5.27
CA ARG A 252 2.01 17.85 -5.97
C ARG A 252 1.34 18.98 -5.21
N GLU A 253 1.20 18.83 -3.89
CA GLU A 253 0.60 19.83 -3.02
C GLU A 253 1.46 21.11 -3.00
N ALA A 254 2.77 20.97 -2.82
CA ALA A 254 3.68 22.10 -2.69
C ALA A 254 3.76 22.98 -3.95
N ILE A 255 3.75 22.38 -5.14
CA ILE A 255 3.85 23.13 -6.40
C ILE A 255 2.48 23.38 -7.06
N GLY A 256 1.39 22.86 -6.49
CA GLY A 256 0.05 22.97 -7.05
C GLY A 256 -0.10 22.31 -8.43
N ALA A 257 0.56 21.17 -8.66
CA ALA A 257 0.41 20.41 -9.90
C ALA A 257 -0.91 19.61 -9.91
N ASP A 258 -1.46 19.37 -11.10
CA ASP A 258 -2.64 18.51 -11.25
C ASP A 258 -2.29 17.03 -11.08
N ARG A 259 -1.10 16.62 -11.53
CA ARG A 259 -0.59 15.26 -11.34
C ARG A 259 0.92 15.26 -11.19
N THR A 260 1.41 14.43 -10.28
CA THR A 260 2.84 14.09 -10.20
C THR A 260 3.03 12.59 -10.30
N THR A 261 4.01 12.15 -11.09
CA THR A 261 4.31 10.73 -11.29
C THR A 261 5.78 10.45 -11.07
N LEU A 262 6.10 9.25 -10.59
CA LEU A 262 7.44 8.69 -10.62
C LEU A 262 7.43 7.47 -11.55
N ARG A 263 8.34 7.44 -12.51
CA ARG A 263 8.62 6.27 -13.36
C ARG A 263 10.04 5.82 -13.08
N LEU A 264 10.25 4.51 -12.88
CA LEU A 264 11.54 3.93 -12.51
C LEU A 264 11.70 2.55 -13.15
N ASP A 265 12.90 2.27 -13.64
CA ASP A 265 13.34 0.92 -14.00
C ASP A 265 14.09 0.33 -12.80
N LEU A 266 13.37 -0.49 -12.03
CA LEU A 266 13.92 -1.28 -10.93
C LEU A 266 13.33 -2.70 -10.98
N PRO A 267 13.81 -3.54 -11.91
CA PRO A 267 13.24 -4.88 -12.14
C PRO A 267 13.24 -5.77 -10.89
N ALA A 268 14.21 -5.59 -9.98
CA ALA A 268 14.27 -6.32 -8.71
C ALA A 268 13.01 -6.14 -7.84
N TYR A 269 12.31 -5.01 -8.01
CA TYR A 269 11.06 -4.68 -7.29
C TYR A 269 9.83 -4.71 -8.21
N GLY A 270 9.94 -5.27 -9.42
CA GLY A 270 8.85 -5.30 -10.39
C GLY A 270 8.40 -3.90 -10.85
N LEU A 271 9.34 -2.95 -10.92
CA LEU A 271 9.08 -1.60 -11.42
C LEU A 271 9.72 -1.42 -12.79
N HIS A 272 8.93 -0.90 -13.73
CA HIS A 272 9.34 -0.57 -15.09
C HIS A 272 8.76 0.79 -15.45
N VAL A 273 9.49 1.60 -16.21
CA VAL A 273 9.08 2.98 -16.53
C VAL A 273 7.77 3.07 -17.29
N ASP A 274 7.32 2.02 -17.99
CA ASP A 274 6.07 2.02 -18.74
C ASP A 274 4.83 2.17 -17.83
N LEU A 275 4.96 1.79 -16.55
CA LEU A 275 4.00 2.09 -15.50
C LEU A 275 4.57 3.12 -14.53
N THR A 276 3.71 3.77 -13.74
CA THR A 276 4.20 4.68 -12.69
C THR A 276 4.50 3.89 -11.41
N ALA A 277 5.71 4.03 -10.87
CA ALA A 277 6.07 3.54 -9.54
C ALA A 277 5.27 4.23 -8.42
N GLY A 278 4.83 5.47 -8.67
CA GLY A 278 3.89 6.20 -7.82
C GLY A 278 3.19 7.30 -8.61
N GLU A 279 2.02 7.72 -8.13
CA GLU A 279 1.22 8.77 -8.76
C GLU A 279 0.40 9.51 -7.70
N ALA A 280 0.47 10.84 -7.66
CA ALA A 280 -0.45 11.67 -6.89
C ALA A 280 -1.30 12.54 -7.81
N LEU A 281 -2.59 12.67 -7.49
CA LEU A 281 -3.61 13.29 -8.33
C LEU A 281 -4.31 14.43 -7.60
N GLY A 282 -4.58 15.51 -8.33
CA GLY A 282 -5.50 16.55 -7.91
C GLY A 282 -6.97 16.13 -8.12
N PRO A 283 -7.92 16.92 -7.59
CA PRO A 283 -9.34 16.63 -7.74
C PRO A 283 -9.77 16.49 -9.22
N GLY A 284 -10.49 15.42 -9.54
CA GLY A 284 -11.03 15.17 -10.88
C GLY A 284 -10.01 14.73 -11.94
N VAL A 285 -8.73 14.57 -11.57
CA VAL A 285 -7.68 14.14 -12.50
C VAL A 285 -7.72 12.63 -12.67
N ARG A 286 -7.75 12.17 -13.93
CA ARG A 286 -7.72 10.74 -14.26
C ARG A 286 -6.34 10.14 -13.95
N SER A 287 -6.34 8.99 -13.28
CA SER A 287 -5.13 8.18 -13.03
C SER A 287 -4.56 7.62 -14.34
N ILE A 288 -3.24 7.65 -14.45
CA ILE A 288 -2.46 6.97 -15.50
C ILE A 288 -1.51 5.92 -14.91
N ARG A 289 -1.72 5.55 -13.64
CA ARG A 289 -0.82 4.67 -12.88
C ARG A 289 -0.56 3.32 -13.53
N ARG A 290 -1.58 2.79 -14.20
CA ARG A 290 -1.60 1.49 -14.87
C ARG A 290 -1.66 1.61 -16.40
N ASP A 291 -1.41 2.80 -16.95
CA ASP A 291 -1.43 3.07 -18.39
C ASP A 291 -0.06 2.77 -19.03
N ALA A 292 0.00 1.62 -19.73
CA ALA A 292 1.16 1.19 -20.51
C ALA A 292 1.03 1.51 -22.01
N GLY A 293 0.12 2.42 -22.40
CA GLY A 293 -0.20 2.70 -23.81
C GLY A 293 0.89 3.45 -24.58
N LEU A 294 1.94 3.93 -23.90
CA LEU A 294 3.06 4.65 -24.50
C LEU A 294 4.38 3.99 -24.10
N ASP A 295 5.25 3.77 -25.08
CA ASP A 295 6.66 3.44 -24.85
C ASP A 295 7.37 4.67 -24.28
N GLN A 296 7.56 4.69 -22.96
CA GLN A 296 7.97 5.88 -22.24
C GLN A 296 9.40 6.31 -22.60
N ARG A 297 10.31 5.35 -22.83
CA ARG A 297 11.71 5.64 -23.17
C ARG A 297 11.87 6.24 -24.57
N ARG A 298 10.91 6.01 -25.47
CA ARG A 298 10.91 6.55 -26.84
C ARG A 298 10.20 7.89 -26.99
N LEU A 299 9.66 8.44 -25.91
CA LEU A 299 9.11 9.80 -25.94
C LEU A 299 10.26 10.80 -26.08
N ASN A 300 10.17 11.72 -27.04
CA ASN A 300 11.24 12.68 -27.33
C ASN A 300 11.62 13.59 -26.13
N THR A 301 10.67 13.89 -25.24
CA THR A 301 10.93 14.60 -23.98
C THR A 301 11.77 13.78 -23.02
N VAL A 302 11.61 12.45 -23.01
CA VAL A 302 12.41 11.51 -22.20
C VAL A 302 13.78 11.28 -22.85
N GLU A 303 13.87 11.13 -24.17
CA GLU A 303 15.15 11.07 -24.89
C GLU A 303 15.99 12.34 -24.68
N TRP A 304 15.33 13.51 -24.63
CA TRP A 304 15.98 14.76 -24.27
C TRP A 304 16.49 14.73 -22.84
N LEU A 305 15.69 14.24 -21.89
CA LEU A 305 16.07 14.12 -20.47
C LEU A 305 17.28 13.19 -20.31
N GLU A 306 17.28 12.06 -21.01
CA GLU A 306 18.38 11.08 -21.06
C GLU A 306 19.67 11.68 -21.65
N ARG A 307 19.56 12.60 -22.62
CA ARG A 307 20.73 13.25 -23.23
C ARG A 307 21.32 14.34 -22.34
N HIS A 308 20.48 15.15 -21.69
CA HIS A 308 20.93 16.39 -21.02
C HIS A 308 21.08 16.26 -19.51
N ARG A 309 20.38 15.33 -18.86
CA ARG A 309 20.48 15.08 -17.40
C ARG A 309 20.19 16.29 -16.51
N VAL A 310 19.37 17.20 -17.00
CA VAL A 310 18.89 18.38 -16.27
C VAL A 310 17.36 18.44 -16.35
N PRO A 311 16.68 19.14 -15.43
CA PRO A 311 15.23 19.31 -15.50
C PRO A 311 14.78 19.91 -16.84
N LEU A 312 13.71 19.35 -17.41
CA LEU A 312 13.03 19.88 -18.58
C LEU A 312 11.79 20.67 -18.12
N VAL A 313 11.80 21.98 -18.37
CA VAL A 313 10.70 22.90 -18.03
C VAL A 313 9.95 23.26 -19.30
N GLN A 314 8.63 23.01 -19.33
CA GLN A 314 7.80 23.31 -20.51
C GLN A 314 6.45 23.92 -20.10
N PRO A 315 6.35 25.26 -20.05
CA PRO A 315 5.13 25.93 -19.59
C PRO A 315 3.97 25.88 -20.59
N HIS A 316 4.29 25.85 -21.90
CA HIS A 316 3.32 25.96 -22.99
C HIS A 316 3.62 25.08 -24.21
N PHE A 317 4.59 24.15 -24.13
CA PHE A 317 4.99 23.26 -25.23
C PHE A 317 5.36 23.99 -26.55
N GLN A 318 5.85 25.22 -26.45
CA GLN A 318 6.27 26.01 -27.61
C GLN A 318 7.67 25.63 -28.08
N ASP A 319 8.56 25.37 -27.12
CA ASP A 319 9.96 25.06 -27.36
C ASP A 319 10.23 23.56 -27.48
N ASP A 320 11.28 23.22 -28.23
CA ASP A 320 11.73 21.84 -28.38
C ASP A 320 12.39 21.32 -27.09
N PRO A 321 12.16 20.03 -26.71
CA PRO A 321 11.41 19.02 -27.45
C PRO A 321 9.89 19.16 -27.26
N LYS A 322 9.12 19.34 -28.33
CA LYS A 322 7.65 19.38 -28.23
C LYS A 322 7.12 18.01 -27.82
N PRO A 323 6.34 17.88 -26.74
CA PRO A 323 5.83 16.57 -26.33
C PRO A 323 5.00 15.94 -27.45
N PRO A 324 4.98 14.59 -27.56
CA PRO A 324 4.21 13.93 -28.59
C PRO A 324 2.72 14.21 -28.40
N GLN A 325 1.97 14.33 -29.50
CA GLN A 325 0.52 14.57 -29.44
C GLN A 325 -0.19 13.49 -28.61
N ALA A 326 0.28 12.24 -28.66
CA ALA A 326 -0.25 11.15 -27.85
C ALA A 326 -0.15 11.42 -26.33
N LEU A 327 0.90 12.11 -25.86
CA LEU A 327 1.00 12.52 -24.46
C LEU A 327 -0.07 13.57 -24.14
N ILE A 328 -0.27 14.56 -25.01
CA ILE A 328 -1.28 15.61 -24.86
C ILE A 328 -2.70 15.00 -24.83
N ASP A 329 -2.96 14.03 -25.70
CA ASP A 329 -4.28 13.41 -25.87
C ASP A 329 -4.62 12.44 -24.74
N VAL A 330 -3.66 11.59 -24.35
CA VAL A 330 -3.87 10.57 -23.31
C VAL A 330 -3.83 11.19 -21.93
N TYR A 331 -2.90 12.12 -21.69
CA TYR A 331 -2.63 12.64 -20.36
C TYR A 331 -3.23 14.03 -20.09
N GLY A 332 -3.78 14.69 -21.11
CA GLY A 332 -4.44 16.01 -21.01
C GLY A 332 -3.48 17.16 -20.70
N VAL A 333 -2.17 16.93 -20.78
CA VAL A 333 -1.15 17.87 -20.29
C VAL A 333 -1.09 19.11 -21.19
N ARG A 334 -0.88 20.27 -20.56
CA ARG A 334 -0.66 21.58 -21.22
C ARG A 334 0.61 22.28 -20.75
N ALA A 335 1.15 21.89 -19.59
CA ALA A 335 2.47 22.26 -19.12
C ALA A 335 3.10 21.10 -18.33
N GLN A 336 4.42 20.98 -18.35
CA GLN A 336 5.11 19.97 -17.54
C GLN A 336 6.48 20.41 -17.05
N LEU A 337 6.89 19.80 -15.95
CA LEU A 337 8.24 19.84 -15.39
C LEU A 337 8.70 18.39 -15.20
N LEU A 338 9.75 17.98 -15.93
CA LEU A 338 10.33 16.64 -15.81
C LEU A 338 11.70 16.75 -15.15
N SER A 339 11.98 15.93 -14.15
CA SER A 339 13.29 15.89 -13.48
C SER A 339 13.86 14.47 -13.49
N PRO A 340 15.09 14.26 -13.99
CA PRO A 340 15.67 12.94 -14.10
C PRO A 340 16.05 12.38 -12.72
N VAL A 341 15.88 11.07 -12.55
CA VAL A 341 16.41 10.30 -11.42
C VAL A 341 17.63 9.52 -11.94
N VAL A 342 18.83 10.04 -11.65
CA VAL A 342 20.10 9.53 -12.18
C VAL A 342 20.85 8.73 -11.11
N ARG A 343 21.27 7.51 -11.43
CA ARG A 343 22.13 6.71 -10.54
C ARG A 343 23.37 6.26 -11.32
N GLY A 344 24.55 6.63 -10.81
CA GLY A 344 25.80 6.41 -11.55
C GLY A 344 25.77 7.14 -12.90
N ALA A 345 25.93 6.40 -13.98
CA ALA A 345 25.86 6.93 -15.35
C ALA A 345 24.45 6.90 -15.96
N ASP A 346 23.50 6.17 -15.35
CA ASP A 346 22.25 5.79 -15.98
C ASP A 346 21.05 6.62 -15.49
N MET A 347 20.07 6.90 -16.38
CA MET A 347 18.81 7.52 -15.98
C MET A 347 17.88 6.40 -15.58
N THR A 348 17.86 6.07 -14.30
CA THR A 348 17.00 5.00 -13.78
C THR A 348 15.51 5.35 -13.85
N GLY A 349 15.16 6.62 -14.02
CA GLY A 349 13.79 7.07 -14.24
C GLY A 349 13.66 8.57 -14.13
N TRP A 350 12.45 9.06 -13.83
CA TRP A 350 12.17 10.49 -13.70
C TRP A 350 10.91 10.76 -12.88
N ILE A 351 10.87 11.97 -12.30
CA ILE A 351 9.65 12.56 -11.78
C ILE A 351 9.06 13.47 -12.85
N SER A 352 7.73 13.40 -13.01
CA SER A 352 6.97 14.35 -13.85
C SER A 352 5.98 15.09 -12.98
N ALA A 353 5.93 16.42 -13.09
CA ALA A 353 4.82 17.25 -12.66
C ALA A 353 4.07 17.75 -13.90
N HIS A 354 2.75 17.56 -13.91
CA HIS A 354 1.88 17.90 -15.02
C HIS A 354 0.82 18.90 -14.59
N SER A 355 0.50 19.83 -15.50
CA SER A 355 -0.64 20.74 -15.41
C SER A 355 -1.55 20.53 -16.62
N LEU A 356 -2.85 20.47 -16.38
CA LEU A 356 -3.92 20.39 -17.38
C LEU A 356 -4.22 21.75 -18.01
N THR A 357 -3.68 22.83 -17.44
CA THR A 357 -3.67 24.18 -18.01
C THR A 357 -2.25 24.66 -18.25
N GLY A 358 -2.06 25.63 -19.16
CA GLY A 358 -0.75 26.26 -19.34
C GLY A 358 -0.34 27.00 -18.06
N ARG A 359 0.87 26.79 -17.58
CA ARG A 359 1.43 27.49 -16.41
C ARG A 359 2.94 27.62 -16.51
N GLU A 360 3.48 28.65 -15.89
CA GLU A 360 4.91 28.75 -15.64
C GLU A 360 5.34 27.77 -14.52
N TRP A 361 6.62 27.37 -14.57
CA TRP A 361 7.28 26.60 -13.52
C TRP A 361 8.51 27.38 -13.06
N ASP A 362 8.35 28.16 -12.00
CA ASP A 362 9.39 29.07 -11.55
C ASP A 362 10.56 28.34 -10.86
N ALA A 363 11.54 29.10 -10.38
CA ALA A 363 12.70 28.54 -9.68
C ALA A 363 12.32 27.83 -8.37
N ALA A 364 11.23 28.22 -7.71
CA ALA A 364 10.75 27.58 -6.49
C ALA A 364 10.13 26.22 -6.81
N ASP A 365 9.28 26.14 -7.84
CA ASP A 365 8.72 24.87 -8.33
C ASP A 365 9.81 23.85 -8.68
N GLN A 366 10.86 24.33 -9.38
CA GLN A 366 12.02 23.52 -9.74
C GLN A 366 12.81 23.05 -8.51
N ALA A 367 13.01 23.92 -7.51
CA ALA A 367 13.72 23.58 -6.28
C ALA A 367 12.97 22.52 -5.45
N VAL A 368 11.64 22.65 -5.32
CA VAL A 368 10.80 21.65 -4.64
C VAL A 368 10.82 20.31 -5.40
N THR A 369 10.80 20.35 -6.73
CA THR A 369 10.91 19.14 -7.56
C THR A 369 12.27 18.45 -7.39
N ALA A 370 13.37 19.21 -7.32
CA ALA A 370 14.69 18.67 -7.02
C ALA A 370 14.73 18.00 -5.64
N ALA A 371 14.14 18.61 -4.61
CA ALA A 371 14.04 18.01 -3.28
C ALA A 371 13.23 16.70 -3.28
N ALA A 372 12.20 16.58 -4.13
CA ALA A 372 11.47 15.33 -4.31
C ALA A 372 12.33 14.24 -4.97
N VAL A 373 13.17 14.60 -5.95
CA VAL A 373 14.16 13.68 -6.54
C VAL A 373 15.18 13.21 -5.49
N ASP A 374 15.69 14.12 -4.66
CA ASP A 374 16.61 13.78 -3.55
C ASP A 374 15.95 12.80 -2.55
N ARG A 375 14.67 12.98 -2.26
CA ARG A 375 13.92 12.05 -1.42
C ARG A 375 13.75 10.68 -2.06
N VAL A 376 13.52 10.61 -3.37
CA VAL A 376 13.50 9.34 -4.12
C VAL A 376 14.87 8.67 -4.06
N HIS A 377 15.97 9.41 -4.25
CA HIS A 377 17.32 8.88 -4.09
C HIS A 377 17.58 8.33 -2.69
N HIS A 378 17.19 9.08 -1.65
CA HIS A 378 17.32 8.64 -0.26
C HIS A 378 16.56 7.33 0.00
N LEU A 379 15.33 7.22 -0.49
CA LEU A 379 14.55 5.99 -0.39
C LEU A 379 15.24 4.81 -1.10
N LEU A 380 15.73 5.02 -2.33
CA LEU A 380 16.44 3.98 -3.09
C LEU A 380 17.76 3.53 -2.45
N ASP A 381 18.47 4.44 -1.80
CA ASP A 381 19.76 4.16 -1.16
C ASP A 381 19.60 3.50 0.21
N THR A 382 18.57 3.87 0.97
CA THR A 382 18.29 3.29 2.28
C THR A 382 17.68 1.91 2.16
N TYR A 383 16.81 1.69 1.17
CA TYR A 383 16.15 0.40 0.98
C TYR A 383 17.11 -0.71 0.52
N GLY A 384 18.14 -0.36 -0.28
CA GLY A 384 19.13 -1.34 -0.77
C GLY A 384 20.29 -1.64 0.18
N LYS A 385 20.50 -0.85 1.23
CA LYS A 385 21.59 -1.06 2.21
C LYS A 385 21.22 -2.00 3.35
N ALA A 386 19.94 -2.31 3.54
CA ALA A 386 19.48 -3.29 4.52
C ALA A 386 19.85 -4.74 4.17
N HIS A 387 20.42 -4.98 2.98
CA HIS A 387 20.75 -6.30 2.43
C HIS A 387 22.24 -6.69 2.51
N SER A 388 23.09 -5.86 3.12
CA SER A 388 24.57 -6.04 3.11
C SER A 388 25.21 -6.22 4.49
N ALA A 389 24.44 -6.34 5.57
CA ALA A 389 24.95 -6.45 6.93
C ALA A 389 24.63 -7.82 7.54
#